data_AF-A0A7R7X9A1-F1
#
_entry.id   AF-A0A7R7X9A1-F1
#
_cell.length_a   1.000
_cell.length_b   1.000
_cell.length_c   1.000
_cell.angle_alpha   90.00
_cell.angle_beta   90.00
_cell.angle_gamma   90.00
#
_symmetry.space_group_name_H-M   'P 1'
#
loop_
_entity.id
_entity.type
_entity.pdbx_description
1 polymer ?
#
loop_
_entity_poly.entity_id
_entity_poly.type
_entity_poly.pdbx_seq_one_letter_code
_entity_poly.pdbx_strand_id
1 'polypeptide(L)'
;MDEDAPDRHVQPALPRRSTSEKLMQKSPKAKHHLWIILGPPAILIFDLVVPCIIYYSWYDIHVSRWRDDCKAHGATPDQCPLTKPEFDKDILGYAIISFGFGELYILVARVCRLVLHPKECAPLLSKSRWELDATSWVYGVSMICALIPFVVSSTREIPVLYLYSPAFLIGFLGVLMLITLIPFPIPIGIDSERRGLPLRPFVFYAAEDMIAVDCLQDCEFRVRFNIRYERSIAFQKMFVHLTLWWFFGVCVYIGCLSAIIWTVQFHIAFGLSLGVLFGFLILWALVSCFWVRHSVRRQAKHERSTSGDTNV
;
A
#
# COMPACT_ATOMS: atom_id res chain seq x y z
N MET A 1 -16.26 10.48 -60.67
CA MET A 1 -15.01 9.87 -60.20
C MET A 1 -14.25 11.00 -59.54
N ASP A 2 -14.59 11.28 -58.28
CA ASP A 2 -13.84 12.19 -57.42
C ASP A 2 -13.55 11.37 -56.17
N GLU A 3 -12.29 10.94 -56.03
CA GLU A 3 -11.81 10.14 -54.92
C GLU A 3 -11.37 11.04 -53.77
N ASP A 4 -11.90 10.71 -52.58
CA ASP A 4 -11.57 11.25 -51.27
C ASP A 4 -10.06 11.27 -50.98
N ALA A 5 -9.55 12.44 -50.58
CA ALA A 5 -8.25 12.57 -49.93
C ALA A 5 -8.44 12.55 -48.39
N PRO A 6 -7.71 11.74 -47.62
CA PRO A 6 -7.93 11.64 -46.19
C PRO A 6 -7.30 12.83 -45.44
N ASP A 7 -8.12 13.38 -44.55
CA ASP A 7 -7.85 14.46 -43.62
C ASP A 7 -6.63 14.14 -42.73
N ARG A 8 -5.52 14.88 -42.91
CA ARG A 8 -4.36 14.77 -42.03
C ARG A 8 -4.74 15.38 -40.68
N HIS A 9 -5.00 14.51 -39.70
CA HIS A 9 -5.04 14.90 -38.30
C HIS A 9 -3.76 15.64 -37.92
N VAL A 10 -3.88 16.97 -37.80
CA VAL A 10 -2.88 17.86 -37.24
C VAL A 10 -2.66 17.44 -35.80
N GLN A 11 -1.52 16.78 -35.54
CA GLN A 11 -1.04 16.61 -34.17
C GLN A 11 -0.87 18.01 -33.56
N PRO A 12 -1.49 18.31 -32.40
CA PRO A 12 -1.25 19.59 -31.76
C PRO A 12 0.24 19.70 -31.43
N ALA A 13 0.85 20.82 -31.85
CA ALA A 13 2.26 21.10 -31.65
C ALA A 13 2.65 20.84 -30.18
N LEU A 14 3.63 19.95 -29.99
CA LEU A 14 4.18 19.62 -28.67
C LEU A 14 4.69 20.90 -28.00
N PRO A 15 4.16 21.27 -26.82
CA PRO A 15 4.58 22.49 -26.15
C PRO A 15 6.08 22.44 -25.85
N ARG A 16 6.75 23.54 -26.19
CA ARG A 16 8.17 23.83 -25.99
C ARG A 16 8.55 23.56 -24.53
N ARG A 17 9.61 22.75 -24.34
CA ARG A 17 10.31 22.37 -23.09
C ARG A 17 9.92 23.24 -21.88
N SER A 18 8.77 22.96 -21.26
CA SER A 18 8.28 23.76 -20.14
C SER A 18 8.91 23.25 -18.85
N THR A 19 9.68 24.15 -18.24
CA THR A 19 10.09 24.21 -16.84
C THR A 19 9.22 23.35 -15.93
N SER A 20 9.82 22.38 -15.23
CA SER A 20 9.24 21.56 -14.14
C SER A 20 7.82 21.97 -13.72
N GLU A 21 6.82 21.58 -14.51
CA GLU A 21 5.43 22.01 -14.30
C GLU A 21 4.95 21.46 -12.94
N LYS A 22 4.28 22.30 -12.16
CA LYS A 22 3.86 21.93 -10.81
C LYS A 22 2.79 20.84 -10.92
N LEU A 23 3.19 19.60 -10.63
CA LEU A 23 2.32 18.41 -10.72
C LEU A 23 1.08 18.53 -9.82
N MET A 24 1.25 19.06 -8.60
CA MET A 24 0.14 19.28 -7.68
C MET A 24 -0.43 20.69 -7.80
N GLN A 25 -1.66 20.79 -8.29
CA GLN A 25 -2.37 22.06 -8.44
C GLN A 25 -3.27 22.39 -7.25
N LYS A 26 -3.93 21.38 -6.68
CA LYS A 26 -4.87 21.59 -5.59
C LYS A 26 -4.15 21.42 -4.25
N SER A 27 -4.29 22.39 -3.35
CA SER A 27 -3.93 22.23 -1.95
C SER A 27 -5.25 22.05 -1.19
N PRO A 28 -5.73 20.82 -0.96
CA PRO A 28 -6.99 20.64 -0.25
C PRO A 28 -6.88 21.32 1.11
N LYS A 29 -7.79 22.26 1.41
CA LYS A 29 -7.84 22.90 2.73
C LYS A 29 -8.16 21.81 3.76
N ALA A 30 -7.25 21.63 4.72
CA ALA A 30 -7.32 20.57 5.73
C ALA A 30 -8.69 20.45 6.44
N LYS A 31 -9.43 21.55 6.57
CA LYS A 31 -10.74 21.60 7.22
C LYS A 31 -11.88 20.91 6.47
N HIS A 32 -11.80 20.70 5.14
CA HIS A 32 -12.88 20.08 4.36
C HIS A 32 -12.65 18.58 4.06
N HIS A 33 -11.46 18.06 4.35
CA HIS A 33 -11.08 16.67 4.05
C HIS A 33 -10.48 15.98 5.29
N LEU A 34 -11.15 16.17 6.43
CA LEU A 34 -10.78 15.59 7.72
C LEU A 34 -10.60 14.06 7.65
N TRP A 35 -11.42 13.35 6.87
CA TRP A 35 -11.35 11.90 6.76
C TRP A 35 -10.01 11.39 6.16
N ILE A 36 -9.39 12.16 5.26
CA ILE A 36 -8.11 11.81 4.63
C ILE A 36 -6.94 12.02 5.60
N ILE A 37 -7.00 13.11 6.39
CA ILE A 37 -5.99 13.42 7.40
C ILE A 37 -6.11 12.46 8.60
N LEU A 38 -7.33 12.02 8.91
CA LEU A 38 -7.60 11.07 9.98
C LEU A 38 -7.30 9.62 9.60
N GLY A 39 -7.17 9.31 8.30
CA GLY A 39 -6.92 7.95 7.80
C GLY A 39 -5.68 7.28 8.41
N PRO A 40 -4.46 7.82 8.25
CA PRO A 40 -3.25 7.19 8.80
C PRO A 40 -3.26 7.02 10.34
N PRO A 41 -3.72 8.00 11.14
CA PRO A 41 -3.93 7.80 12.57
C PRO A 41 -4.97 6.73 12.89
N ALA A 42 -6.07 6.66 12.13
CA ALA A 42 -7.11 5.65 12.33
C ALA A 42 -6.58 4.23 12.07
N ILE A 43 -5.77 4.03 11.03
CA ILE A 43 -5.08 2.74 10.79
C ILE A 43 -4.24 2.36 12.00
N LEU A 44 -3.39 3.24 12.51
CA LEU A 44 -2.54 2.93 13.67
C LEU A 44 -3.37 2.59 14.91
N ILE A 45 -4.51 3.27 15.11
CA ILE A 45 -5.36 2.98 16.26
C ILE A 45 -6.05 1.62 16.09
N PHE A 46 -6.74 1.40 14.98
CA PHE A 46 -7.58 0.20 14.78
C PHE A 46 -6.79 -1.06 14.40
N ASP A 47 -5.67 -0.91 13.69
CA ASP A 47 -4.91 -2.05 13.16
C ASP A 47 -3.62 -2.33 13.97
N LEU A 48 -3.20 -1.44 14.89
CA LEU A 48 -2.07 -1.71 15.80
C LEU A 48 -2.49 -1.66 17.27
N VAL A 49 -3.10 -0.56 17.72
CA VAL A 49 -3.38 -0.35 19.15
C VAL A 49 -4.51 -1.24 19.66
N VAL A 50 -5.67 -1.23 18.99
CA VAL A 50 -6.85 -2.01 19.41
C VAL A 50 -6.58 -3.53 19.44
N PRO A 51 -5.96 -4.17 18.43
CA PRO A 51 -5.68 -5.60 18.46
C PRO A 51 -4.71 -5.97 19.59
N CYS A 52 -3.70 -5.13 19.85
CA CYS A 52 -2.79 -5.32 20.98
C CYS A 52 -3.54 -5.23 22.32
N ILE A 53 -4.41 -4.22 22.49
CA ILE A 53 -5.21 -4.09 23.72
C ILE A 53 -6.10 -5.32 23.94
N ILE A 54 -6.79 -5.79 22.90
CA ILE A 54 -7.67 -6.96 22.97
C ILE A 54 -6.87 -8.20 23.41
N TYR A 55 -5.75 -8.47 22.74
CA TYR A 55 -4.92 -9.64 23.03
C TYR A 55 -4.28 -9.57 24.42
N TYR A 56 -3.59 -8.47 24.75
CA TYR A 56 -2.84 -8.37 26.01
C TYR A 56 -3.75 -8.24 27.23
N SER A 57 -4.91 -7.58 27.11
CA SER A 57 -5.88 -7.53 28.21
C SER A 57 -6.40 -8.93 28.55
N TRP A 58 -6.66 -9.76 27.53
CA TRP A 58 -7.03 -11.16 27.76
C TRP A 58 -5.86 -11.97 28.32
N TYR A 59 -4.67 -11.84 27.73
CA TYR A 59 -3.48 -12.59 28.12
C TYR A 59 -3.12 -12.36 29.59
N ASP A 60 -3.07 -11.10 30.04
CA ASP A 60 -2.69 -10.76 31.42
C ASP A 60 -3.67 -11.34 32.45
N ILE A 61 -4.98 -11.29 32.16
CA ILE A 61 -6.00 -11.86 33.04
C ILE A 61 -5.85 -13.39 33.14
N HIS A 62 -5.63 -14.07 32.01
CA HIS A 62 -5.59 -15.53 31.97
C HIS A 62 -4.26 -16.08 32.50
N VAL A 63 -3.15 -15.40 32.23
CA VAL A 63 -1.86 -15.75 32.84
C VAL A 63 -1.87 -15.52 34.34
N SER A 64 -2.54 -14.47 34.84
CA SER A 64 -2.68 -14.27 36.28
C SER A 64 -3.47 -15.41 36.92
N ARG A 65 -4.62 -15.79 36.33
CA ARG A 65 -5.43 -16.92 36.83
C ARG A 65 -4.66 -18.22 36.79
N TRP A 66 -4.00 -18.52 35.67
CA TRP A 66 -3.15 -19.70 35.53
C TRP A 66 -2.06 -19.75 36.61
N ARG A 67 -1.41 -18.62 36.89
CA ARG A 67 -0.39 -18.54 37.95
C ARG A 67 -0.97 -18.83 39.34
N ASP A 68 -2.20 -18.39 39.60
CA ASP A 68 -2.87 -18.65 40.87
C ASP A 68 -3.31 -20.12 40.98
N ASP A 69 -3.80 -20.71 39.89
CA ASP A 69 -4.13 -22.14 39.80
C ASP A 69 -2.87 -23.02 39.98
N CYS A 70 -1.74 -22.62 39.39
CA CYS A 70 -0.46 -23.31 39.58
C CYS A 70 0.01 -23.29 41.05
N LYS A 71 -0.15 -22.15 41.73
CA LYS A 71 0.14 -22.05 43.17
C LYS A 71 -0.81 -22.92 44.00
N ALA A 72 -2.08 -23.02 43.62
CA ALA A 72 -3.04 -23.91 44.29
C ALA A 72 -2.63 -25.40 44.19
N HIS A 73 -1.93 -25.78 43.12
CA HIS A 73 -1.34 -27.11 42.95
C HIS A 73 0.04 -27.27 43.63
N GLY A 74 0.53 -26.25 44.32
CA GLY A 74 1.83 -26.26 45.00
C GLY A 74 3.04 -26.23 44.07
N ALA A 75 2.85 -25.92 42.78
CA ALA A 75 3.92 -25.87 41.78
C ALA A 75 4.41 -24.44 41.56
N THR A 76 5.72 -24.29 41.31
CA THR A 76 6.30 -23.04 40.80
C THR A 76 5.88 -22.83 39.34
N PRO A 77 5.82 -21.58 38.83
CA PRO A 77 5.40 -21.28 37.45
C PRO A 77 6.13 -22.10 36.38
N ASP A 78 7.42 -22.39 36.59
CA ASP A 78 8.25 -23.15 35.64
C ASP A 78 8.00 -24.68 35.67
N GLN A 79 7.32 -25.18 36.69
CA GLN A 79 7.04 -26.61 36.90
C GLN A 79 5.53 -26.91 36.94
N CYS A 80 4.70 -25.97 36.50
CA CYS A 80 3.27 -26.13 36.59
C CYS A 80 2.76 -27.20 35.59
N PRO A 81 1.93 -28.16 36.03
CA PRO A 81 1.38 -29.19 35.16
C PRO A 81 0.30 -28.66 34.19
N LEU A 82 -0.21 -27.44 34.44
CA LEU A 82 -1.24 -26.80 33.61
C LEU A 82 -0.59 -26.12 32.40
N THR A 83 -1.16 -26.34 31.22
CA THR A 83 -0.72 -25.68 29.98
C THR A 83 -0.91 -24.16 30.08
N LYS A 84 0.15 -23.39 29.82
CA LYS A 84 0.10 -21.92 29.82
C LYS A 84 -0.85 -21.45 28.72
N PRO A 85 -1.84 -20.58 29.01
CA PRO A 85 -2.75 -20.05 28.00
C PRO A 85 -1.99 -19.06 27.11
N GLU A 86 -1.70 -19.46 25.87
CA GLU A 86 -1.05 -18.59 24.87
C GLU A 86 -1.95 -18.21 23.70
N PHE A 87 -2.95 -19.05 23.41
CA PHE A 87 -3.78 -18.96 22.22
C PHE A 87 -5.26 -19.20 22.57
N ASP A 88 -6.13 -18.32 22.09
CA ASP A 88 -7.58 -18.46 22.13
C ASP A 88 -8.15 -17.97 20.80
N LYS A 89 -8.95 -18.82 20.14
CA LYS A 89 -9.44 -18.59 18.78
C LYS A 89 -10.40 -17.39 18.70
N ASP A 90 -11.20 -17.13 19.74
CA ASP A 90 -12.27 -16.13 19.71
C ASP A 90 -11.66 -14.75 19.93
N ILE A 91 -10.77 -14.63 20.92
CA ILE A 91 -10.03 -13.39 21.20
C ILE A 91 -9.16 -12.99 20.02
N LEU A 92 -8.47 -13.97 19.46
CA LEU A 92 -7.59 -13.74 18.33
C LEU A 92 -8.40 -13.40 17.07
N GLY A 93 -9.61 -13.96 16.91
CA GLY A 93 -10.59 -13.56 15.92
C GLY A 93 -11.03 -12.10 16.07
N TYR A 94 -11.34 -11.64 17.30
CA TYR A 94 -11.68 -10.24 17.54
C TYR A 94 -10.53 -9.27 17.28
N ALA A 95 -9.30 -9.68 17.61
CA ALA A 95 -8.10 -8.93 17.27
C ALA A 95 -7.94 -8.80 15.74
N ILE A 96 -8.21 -9.88 14.96
CA ILE A 96 -8.21 -9.81 13.48
C ILE A 96 -9.34 -8.91 12.98
N ILE A 97 -10.56 -9.04 13.48
CA ILE A 97 -11.67 -8.22 12.96
C ILE A 97 -11.36 -6.73 13.14
N SER A 98 -10.66 -6.38 14.23
CA SER A 98 -10.12 -5.04 14.42
C SER A 98 -8.99 -4.75 13.42
N PHE A 99 -8.04 -5.68 13.26
CA PHE A 99 -6.96 -5.65 12.28
C PHE A 99 -7.45 -5.85 10.83
N GLY A 100 -7.67 -4.74 10.14
CA GLY A 100 -8.21 -4.72 8.79
C GLY A 100 -9.52 -3.96 8.71
N PHE A 101 -10.09 -3.55 9.85
CA PHE A 101 -11.14 -2.54 9.86
C PHE A 101 -10.60 -1.19 9.37
N GLY A 102 -9.36 -0.82 9.74
CA GLY A 102 -8.70 0.39 9.24
C GLY A 102 -8.50 0.35 7.73
N GLU A 103 -7.89 -0.74 7.23
CA GLU A 103 -7.70 -0.96 5.80
C GLU A 103 -9.04 -1.02 5.02
N LEU A 104 -10.04 -1.73 5.54
CA LEU A 104 -11.37 -1.81 4.92
C LEU A 104 -12.05 -0.44 4.89
N TYR A 105 -11.93 0.37 5.94
CA TYR A 105 -12.46 1.73 5.99
C TYR A 105 -11.88 2.59 4.86
N ILE A 106 -10.56 2.51 4.63
CA ILE A 106 -9.90 3.26 3.55
C ILE A 106 -10.37 2.77 2.19
N LEU A 107 -10.45 1.45 1.99
CA LEU A 107 -10.95 0.88 0.75
C LEU A 107 -12.39 1.31 0.47
N VAL A 108 -13.28 1.25 1.47
CA VAL A 108 -14.68 1.69 1.35
C VAL A 108 -14.74 3.19 1.06
N ALA A 109 -13.98 4.02 1.77
CA ALA A 109 -13.95 5.46 1.53
C ALA A 109 -13.47 5.79 0.11
N ARG A 110 -12.46 5.06 -0.39
CA ARG A 110 -11.95 5.18 -1.76
C ARG A 110 -13.02 4.79 -2.79
N VAL A 111 -13.65 3.62 -2.63
CA VAL A 111 -14.71 3.13 -3.51
C VAL A 111 -15.92 4.08 -3.51
N CYS A 112 -16.39 4.51 -2.34
CA CYS A 112 -17.50 5.47 -2.23
C CYS A 112 -17.19 6.76 -2.98
N ARG A 113 -15.96 7.26 -2.91
CA ARG A 113 -15.57 8.47 -3.62
C ARG A 113 -15.49 8.28 -5.13
N LEU A 114 -14.98 7.15 -5.61
CA LEU A 114 -15.00 6.82 -7.04
C LEU A 114 -16.43 6.78 -7.59
N VAL A 115 -17.36 6.19 -6.83
CA VAL A 115 -18.77 6.06 -7.22
C VAL A 115 -19.52 7.40 -7.17
N LEU A 116 -19.22 8.24 -6.17
CA LEU A 116 -19.88 9.54 -5.98
C LEU A 116 -19.33 10.65 -6.91
N HIS A 117 -18.02 10.63 -7.20
CA HIS A 117 -17.33 11.64 -8.02
C HIS A 117 -16.66 11.05 -9.27
N PRO A 118 -17.40 10.35 -10.16
CA PRO A 118 -16.82 9.64 -11.30
C PRO A 118 -16.18 10.59 -12.33
N LYS A 119 -16.70 11.82 -12.49
CA LYS A 119 -16.16 12.79 -13.47
C LYS A 119 -14.81 13.39 -13.05
N GLU A 120 -14.50 13.35 -11.77
CA GLU A 120 -13.32 14.01 -11.19
C GLU A 120 -12.22 12.99 -10.84
N CYS A 121 -12.59 11.78 -10.43
CA CYS A 121 -11.65 10.80 -9.85
C CYS A 121 -11.49 9.51 -10.67
N ALA A 122 -12.32 9.22 -11.67
CA ALA A 122 -12.27 7.94 -12.39
C ALA A 122 -11.02 7.80 -13.27
N PRO A 123 -10.57 6.56 -13.56
CA PRO A 123 -9.53 6.30 -14.56
C PRO A 123 -9.86 6.93 -15.92
N LEU A 124 -8.84 7.46 -16.61
CA LEU A 124 -9.03 8.20 -17.86
C LEU A 124 -9.63 7.35 -18.98
N LEU A 125 -9.43 6.03 -18.94
CA LEU A 125 -10.02 5.08 -19.89
C LEU A 125 -11.39 4.55 -19.45
N SER A 126 -11.84 4.87 -18.24
CA SER A 126 -13.05 4.32 -17.69
C SER A 126 -14.29 4.86 -18.41
N LYS A 127 -15.15 3.95 -18.87
CA LYS A 127 -16.45 4.29 -19.51
C LYS A 127 -17.64 4.04 -18.57
N SER A 128 -17.43 3.36 -17.44
CA SER A 128 -18.50 2.94 -16.52
C SER A 128 -18.20 3.29 -15.06
N ARG A 129 -19.23 3.68 -14.29
CA ARG A 129 -19.12 4.02 -12.85
C ARG A 129 -18.70 2.85 -11.95
N TRP A 130 -18.55 1.65 -12.51
CA TRP A 130 -18.20 0.41 -11.81
C TRP A 130 -16.76 -0.06 -12.08
N GLU A 131 -16.04 0.63 -12.96
CA GLU A 131 -14.62 0.33 -13.19
C GLU A 131 -13.82 1.00 -12.08
N LEU A 132 -13.51 0.21 -11.05
CA LEU A 132 -12.62 0.60 -9.97
C LEU A 132 -11.19 0.80 -10.49
N ASP A 133 -10.44 1.70 -9.84
CA ASP A 133 -9.02 1.91 -10.05
C ASP A 133 -8.21 0.63 -9.73
N ALA A 134 -7.09 0.43 -10.42
CA ALA A 134 -6.28 -0.78 -10.27
C ALA A 134 -5.79 -0.93 -8.82
N THR A 135 -5.49 0.18 -8.15
CA THR A 135 -5.06 0.17 -6.75
C THR A 135 -6.16 -0.37 -5.83
N SER A 136 -7.43 0.03 -5.98
CA SER A 136 -8.54 -0.56 -5.20
C SER A 136 -8.72 -2.05 -5.43
N TRP A 137 -8.56 -2.53 -6.68
CA TRP A 137 -8.58 -3.96 -6.98
C TRP A 137 -7.42 -4.71 -6.30
N VAL A 138 -6.21 -4.17 -6.37
CA VAL A 138 -5.03 -4.77 -5.73
C VAL A 138 -5.23 -4.84 -4.22
N TYR A 139 -5.71 -3.76 -3.58
CA TYR A 139 -6.03 -3.77 -2.15
C TYR A 139 -7.10 -4.82 -1.82
N GLY A 140 -8.20 -4.85 -2.54
CA GLY A 140 -9.28 -5.82 -2.32
C GLY A 140 -8.82 -7.27 -2.44
N VAL A 141 -8.07 -7.60 -3.49
CA VAL A 141 -7.52 -8.95 -3.69
C VAL A 141 -6.48 -9.28 -2.61
N SER A 142 -5.62 -8.33 -2.24
CA SER A 142 -4.62 -8.54 -1.19
C SER A 142 -5.26 -8.83 0.17
N MET A 143 -6.39 -8.20 0.48
CA MET A 143 -7.17 -8.46 1.70
C MET A 143 -7.77 -9.85 1.68
N ILE A 144 -8.30 -10.31 0.54
CA ILE A 144 -8.78 -11.69 0.38
C ILE A 144 -7.63 -12.69 0.56
N CYS A 145 -6.47 -12.43 -0.05
CA CYS A 145 -5.28 -13.26 0.09
C CYS A 145 -4.80 -13.37 1.54
N ALA A 146 -4.95 -12.31 2.34
CA ALA A 146 -4.63 -12.31 3.77
C ALA A 146 -5.70 -13.00 4.61
N LEU A 147 -6.98 -12.84 4.25
CA LEU A 147 -8.12 -13.41 4.97
C LEU A 147 -8.11 -14.95 4.94
N ILE A 148 -7.69 -15.57 3.83
CA ILE A 148 -7.62 -17.03 3.70
C ILE A 148 -6.75 -17.68 4.80
N PRO A 149 -5.44 -17.35 4.94
CA PRO A 149 -4.61 -17.92 5.99
C PRO A 149 -5.11 -17.54 7.39
N PHE A 150 -5.71 -16.36 7.58
CA PHE A 150 -6.33 -16.00 8.85
C PHE A 150 -7.47 -16.94 9.23
N VAL A 151 -8.46 -17.15 8.35
CA VAL A 151 -9.61 -18.02 8.62
C VAL A 151 -9.15 -19.47 8.84
N VAL A 152 -8.21 -19.95 8.03
CA VAL A 152 -7.65 -21.30 8.17
C VAL A 152 -6.90 -21.45 9.50
N SER A 153 -6.09 -20.45 9.87
CA SER A 153 -5.32 -20.47 11.12
C SER A 153 -6.20 -20.46 12.37
N SER A 154 -7.30 -19.69 12.35
CA SER A 154 -8.27 -19.64 13.46
C SER A 154 -9.06 -20.93 13.56
N THR A 155 -9.51 -21.49 12.43
CA THR A 155 -10.30 -22.74 12.42
C THR A 155 -9.49 -23.97 12.81
N ARG A 156 -8.21 -24.01 12.43
CA ARG A 156 -7.30 -25.14 12.69
C ARG A 156 -6.39 -24.91 13.91
N GLU A 157 -6.53 -23.78 14.59
CA GLU A 157 -5.74 -23.38 15.76
C GLU A 157 -4.21 -23.47 15.50
N ILE A 158 -3.78 -22.97 14.33
CA ILE A 158 -2.36 -22.98 13.91
C ILE A 158 -1.74 -21.59 14.16
N PRO A 159 -1.05 -21.37 15.30
CA PRO A 159 -0.57 -20.04 15.70
C PRO A 159 0.50 -19.47 14.76
N VAL A 160 1.32 -20.33 14.15
CA VAL A 160 2.36 -19.90 13.21
C VAL A 160 1.75 -19.29 11.95
N LEU A 161 0.75 -19.96 11.37
CA LEU A 161 0.07 -19.49 10.17
C LEU A 161 -0.65 -18.17 10.43
N TYR A 162 -1.19 -18.01 11.64
CA TYR A 162 -1.82 -16.76 12.06
C TYR A 162 -0.87 -15.57 11.93
N LEU A 163 0.33 -15.67 12.53
CA LEU A 163 1.33 -14.59 12.52
C LEU A 163 1.88 -14.29 11.12
N TYR A 164 1.85 -15.28 10.21
CA TYR A 164 2.24 -15.09 8.81
C TYR A 164 1.18 -14.41 7.95
N SER A 165 -0.06 -14.27 8.41
CA SER A 165 -1.15 -13.78 7.56
C SER A 165 -0.93 -12.36 6.99
N PRO A 166 -0.39 -11.38 7.75
CA PRO A 166 0.01 -10.08 7.16
C PRO A 166 1.14 -10.21 6.13
N ALA A 167 1.98 -11.25 6.23
CA ALA A 167 3.02 -11.54 5.25
C ALA A 167 2.43 -11.97 3.90
N PHE A 168 1.27 -12.62 3.88
CA PHE A 168 0.59 -12.98 2.63
C PHE A 168 0.09 -11.73 1.88
N LEU A 169 -0.40 -10.72 2.60
CA LEU A 169 -0.79 -9.43 2.02
C LEU A 169 0.43 -8.77 1.34
N ILE A 170 1.49 -8.55 2.11
CA ILE A 170 2.69 -7.84 1.63
C ILE A 170 3.44 -8.69 0.57
N GLY A 171 3.43 -10.01 0.72
CA GLY A 171 4.00 -10.95 -0.24
C GLY A 171 3.28 -10.94 -1.59
N PHE A 172 1.94 -10.88 -1.60
CA PHE A 172 1.16 -10.71 -2.82
C PHE A 172 1.53 -9.40 -3.55
N LEU A 173 1.66 -8.30 -2.81
CA LEU A 173 2.17 -7.04 -3.37
C LEU A 173 3.59 -7.20 -3.94
N GLY A 174 4.47 -7.92 -3.25
CA GLY A 174 5.83 -8.22 -3.73
C GLY A 174 5.85 -9.00 -5.04
N VAL A 175 4.95 -9.98 -5.21
CA VAL A 175 4.81 -10.73 -6.47
C VAL A 175 4.36 -9.81 -7.59
N LEU A 176 3.37 -8.94 -7.35
CA LEU A 176 2.95 -7.95 -8.35
C LEU A 176 4.07 -6.98 -8.71
N MET A 177 4.86 -6.52 -7.73
CA MET A 177 6.05 -5.69 -8.00
C MET A 177 7.02 -6.41 -8.93
N LEU A 178 7.31 -7.69 -8.70
CA LEU A 178 8.19 -8.48 -9.55
C LEU A 178 7.65 -8.62 -10.99
N ILE A 179 6.35 -8.90 -11.13
CA ILE A 179 5.68 -9.01 -12.43
C ILE A 179 5.77 -7.67 -13.20
N THR A 180 5.52 -6.54 -12.52
CA THR A 180 5.56 -5.20 -13.14
C THR A 180 6.96 -4.71 -13.51
N LEU A 181 8.02 -5.38 -13.06
CA LEU A 181 9.38 -5.08 -13.52
C LEU A 181 9.65 -5.63 -14.93
N ILE A 182 8.85 -6.59 -15.39
CA ILE A 182 8.97 -7.18 -16.73
C ILE A 182 8.03 -6.40 -17.67
N PRO A 183 8.56 -5.67 -18.66
CA PRO A 183 7.74 -4.86 -19.56
C PRO A 183 7.10 -5.75 -20.63
N PHE A 184 6.00 -6.44 -20.30
CA PHE A 184 5.18 -7.16 -21.27
C PHE A 184 3.98 -6.31 -21.72
N PRO A 185 3.48 -6.49 -22.95
CA PRO A 185 2.33 -5.73 -23.45
C PRO A 185 1.06 -6.14 -22.69
N ILE A 186 0.37 -5.17 -22.10
CA ILE A 186 -0.83 -5.45 -21.31
C ILE A 186 -2.01 -5.85 -22.21
N PRO A 187 -2.69 -6.98 -21.92
CA PRO A 187 -3.82 -7.45 -22.73
C PRO A 187 -5.10 -6.64 -22.51
N ILE A 188 -5.19 -5.91 -21.41
CA ILE A 188 -6.31 -5.08 -20.98
C ILE A 188 -5.74 -3.70 -20.60
N GLY A 189 -6.49 -2.62 -20.83
CA GLY A 189 -6.09 -1.31 -20.35
C GLY A 189 -6.17 -1.25 -18.83
N ILE A 190 -5.09 -0.83 -18.19
CA ILE A 190 -5.02 -0.64 -16.74
C ILE A 190 -5.00 0.87 -16.51
N ASP A 191 -5.94 1.37 -15.71
CA ASP A 191 -6.00 2.77 -15.31
C ASP A 191 -6.05 3.75 -16.49
N SER A 192 -5.03 4.60 -16.62
CA SER A 192 -4.87 5.57 -17.71
C SER A 192 -4.17 4.98 -18.95
N GLU A 193 -3.73 3.72 -18.88
CA GLU A 193 -2.91 3.10 -19.91
C GLU A 193 -3.74 2.29 -20.91
N ARG A 194 -3.46 2.51 -22.20
CA ARG A 194 -4.13 1.81 -23.29
C ARG A 194 -3.60 0.38 -23.43
N ARG A 195 -4.48 -0.52 -23.86
CA ARG A 195 -4.14 -1.90 -24.23
C ARG A 195 -2.95 -1.93 -25.21
N GLY A 196 -2.02 -2.85 -24.98
CA GLY A 196 -0.85 -3.09 -25.84
C GLY A 196 0.38 -2.25 -25.53
N LEU A 197 0.31 -1.32 -24.57
CA LEU A 197 1.49 -0.63 -24.05
C LEU A 197 2.28 -1.53 -23.07
N PRO A 198 3.61 -1.32 -22.95
CA PRO A 198 4.42 -2.05 -21.98
C PRO A 198 3.99 -1.72 -20.55
N LEU A 199 3.77 -2.74 -19.73
CA LEU A 199 3.40 -2.59 -18.33
C LEU A 199 4.38 -1.67 -17.58
N ARG A 200 3.85 -0.70 -16.83
CA ARG A 200 4.65 0.22 -16.02
C ARG A 200 4.96 -0.37 -14.64
N PRO A 201 5.98 0.14 -13.93
CA PRO A 201 6.33 -0.36 -12.61
C PRO A 201 5.17 -0.20 -11.61
N PHE A 202 4.99 -1.15 -10.69
CA PHE A 202 3.90 -1.14 -9.71
C PHE A 202 3.71 0.19 -8.97
N VAL A 203 4.82 0.79 -8.51
CA VAL A 203 4.75 2.05 -7.75
C VAL A 203 4.27 3.23 -8.60
N PHE A 204 4.35 3.15 -9.93
CA PHE A 204 3.77 4.15 -10.82
C PHE A 204 2.24 4.17 -10.70
N TYR A 205 1.58 3.01 -10.82
CA TYR A 205 0.12 2.90 -10.70
C TYR A 205 -0.35 3.29 -9.29
N ALA A 206 0.33 2.77 -8.26
CA ALA A 206 0.03 3.13 -6.87
C ALA A 206 0.15 4.64 -6.63
N ALA A 207 1.19 5.30 -7.16
CA ALA A 207 1.35 6.73 -7.03
C ALA A 207 0.30 7.53 -7.84
N GLU A 208 -0.05 7.08 -9.05
CA GLU A 208 -1.09 7.73 -9.85
C GLU A 208 -2.43 7.75 -9.10
N ASP A 209 -2.88 6.59 -8.63
CA ASP A 209 -4.18 6.43 -7.98
C ASP A 209 -4.22 7.08 -6.60
N MET A 210 -3.20 6.87 -5.76
CA MET A 210 -3.16 7.48 -4.41
C MET A 210 -3.09 9.02 -4.50
N ILE A 211 -2.37 9.59 -5.47
CA ILE A 211 -2.31 11.05 -5.58
C ILE A 211 -3.57 11.62 -6.24
N ALA A 212 -4.12 10.95 -7.26
CA ALA A 212 -5.35 11.40 -7.90
C ALA A 212 -6.53 11.36 -6.92
N VAL A 213 -6.69 10.23 -6.23
CA VAL A 213 -7.81 9.99 -5.32
C VAL A 213 -7.47 10.58 -3.95
N ASP A 214 -6.50 10.04 -3.20
CA ASP A 214 -6.29 10.40 -1.80
C ASP A 214 -5.78 11.85 -1.63
N CYS A 215 -5.08 12.43 -2.63
CA CYS A 215 -4.62 13.83 -2.57
C CYS A 215 -5.53 14.84 -3.31
N LEU A 216 -6.73 14.44 -3.77
CA LEU A 216 -7.71 15.31 -4.44
C LEU A 216 -7.12 16.09 -5.64
N GLN A 217 -6.28 15.43 -6.43
CA GLN A 217 -5.66 16.06 -7.62
C GLN A 217 -6.42 15.79 -8.92
N ASP A 218 -7.40 14.89 -8.90
CA ASP A 218 -8.35 14.60 -9.98
C ASP A 218 -7.72 14.12 -11.30
N CYS A 219 -8.55 13.96 -12.35
CA CYS A 219 -8.16 13.48 -13.68
C CYS A 219 -7.06 14.33 -14.36
N GLU A 220 -7.02 15.64 -14.12
CA GLU A 220 -5.99 16.52 -14.71
C GLU A 220 -4.57 16.14 -14.27
N PHE A 221 -4.42 15.71 -13.01
CA PHE A 221 -3.15 15.23 -12.51
C PHE A 221 -2.69 13.97 -13.24
N ARG A 222 -3.60 13.02 -13.50
CA ARG A 222 -3.29 11.78 -14.23
C ARG A 222 -2.74 12.08 -15.62
N VAL A 223 -3.34 13.04 -16.34
CA VAL A 223 -2.86 13.45 -17.67
C VAL A 223 -1.45 14.03 -17.59
N ARG A 224 -1.19 15.00 -16.70
CA ARG A 224 0.15 15.61 -16.58
C ARG A 224 1.20 14.62 -16.08
N PHE A 225 0.81 13.73 -15.17
CA PHE A 225 1.68 12.69 -14.62
C PHE A 225 2.11 11.70 -15.71
N ASN A 226 1.18 11.25 -16.56
CA ASN A 226 1.48 10.42 -17.71
C ASN A 226 2.36 11.14 -18.74
N ILE A 227 2.06 12.39 -19.08
CA ILE A 227 2.88 13.19 -19.99
C ILE A 227 4.31 13.34 -19.47
N ARG A 228 4.49 13.59 -18.17
CA ARG A 228 5.83 13.69 -17.56
C ARG A 228 6.57 12.36 -17.62
N TYR A 229 5.87 11.26 -17.35
CA TYR A 229 6.44 9.92 -17.42
C TYR A 229 6.92 9.57 -18.82
N GLU A 230 6.15 9.88 -19.85
CA GLU A 230 6.53 9.62 -21.24
C GLU A 230 7.68 10.53 -21.72
N ARG A 231 7.76 11.77 -21.22
CA ARG A 231 8.79 12.72 -21.63
C ARG A 231 10.14 12.56 -20.94
N SER A 232 10.19 11.95 -19.75
CA SER A 232 11.41 11.94 -18.93
C SER A 232 11.89 10.53 -18.59
N ILE A 233 12.97 10.10 -19.25
CA ILE A 233 13.66 8.84 -18.96
C ILE A 233 14.14 8.79 -17.50
N ALA A 234 14.57 9.94 -16.95
CA ALA A 234 14.99 10.02 -15.55
C ALA A 234 13.82 9.75 -14.58
N PHE A 235 12.61 10.19 -14.93
CA PHE A 235 11.39 9.94 -14.16
C PHE A 235 10.96 8.47 -14.28
N GLN A 236 11.04 7.86 -15.46
CA GLN A 236 10.78 6.43 -15.65
C GLN A 236 11.72 5.56 -14.82
N LYS A 237 13.04 5.83 -14.91
CA LYS A 237 14.04 5.12 -14.12
C LYS A 237 13.77 5.26 -12.62
N MET A 238 13.36 6.44 -12.15
CA MET A 238 13.04 6.64 -10.73
C MET A 238 11.96 5.66 -10.23
N PHE A 239 10.89 5.43 -11.00
CA PHE A 239 9.85 4.46 -10.60
C PHE A 239 10.33 3.02 -10.61
N VAL A 240 11.19 2.62 -11.56
CA VAL A 240 11.80 1.29 -11.55
C VAL A 240 12.63 1.08 -10.28
N HIS A 241 13.49 2.05 -9.93
CA HIS A 241 14.30 1.98 -8.70
C HIS A 241 13.43 1.97 -7.44
N LEU A 242 12.33 2.73 -7.45
CA LEU A 242 11.40 2.77 -6.33
C LEU A 242 10.65 1.44 -6.18
N THR A 243 10.20 0.83 -7.27
CA THR A 243 9.61 -0.52 -7.24
C THR A 243 10.60 -1.57 -6.74
N LEU A 244 11.87 -1.51 -7.17
CA LEU A 244 12.93 -2.38 -6.65
C LEU A 244 13.20 -2.15 -5.15
N TRP A 245 13.18 -0.90 -4.69
CA TRP A 245 13.34 -0.55 -3.28
C TRP A 245 12.21 -1.11 -2.41
N TRP A 246 10.97 -1.00 -2.87
CA TRP A 246 9.81 -1.56 -2.19
C TRP A 246 9.82 -3.09 -2.21
N PHE A 247 10.17 -3.71 -3.34
CA PHE A 247 10.34 -5.16 -3.43
C PHE A 247 11.40 -5.67 -2.46
N PHE A 248 12.56 -5.01 -2.41
CA PHE A 248 13.59 -5.31 -1.41
C PHE A 248 13.04 -5.17 0.02
N GLY A 249 12.25 -4.13 0.27
CA GLY A 249 11.54 -3.94 1.53
C GLY A 249 10.63 -5.12 1.90
N VAL A 250 9.85 -5.63 0.94
CA VAL A 250 9.00 -6.82 1.14
C VAL A 250 9.83 -8.03 1.55
N CYS A 251 10.96 -8.29 0.88
CA CYS A 251 11.85 -9.39 1.23
C CYS A 251 12.43 -9.24 2.65
N VAL A 252 12.87 -8.04 3.02
CA VAL A 252 13.38 -7.74 4.36
C VAL A 252 12.30 -7.93 5.41
N TYR A 253 11.10 -7.41 5.18
CA TYR A 253 9.96 -7.56 6.09
C TYR A 253 9.61 -9.03 6.33
N ILE A 254 9.44 -9.82 5.27
CA ILE A 254 9.12 -11.25 5.38
C ILE A 254 10.24 -12.01 6.09
N GLY A 255 11.51 -11.66 5.84
CA GLY A 255 12.67 -12.23 6.52
C GLY A 255 12.67 -11.92 8.02
N CYS A 256 12.48 -10.66 8.41
CA CYS A 256 12.40 -10.22 9.80
C CYS A 256 11.21 -10.87 10.54
N LEU A 257 10.04 -10.89 9.90
CA LEU A 257 8.85 -11.52 10.45
C LEU A 257 9.07 -13.01 10.68
N SER A 258 9.68 -13.70 9.70
CA SER A 258 10.04 -15.12 9.85
C SER A 258 11.01 -15.32 11.02
N ALA A 259 12.05 -14.51 11.14
CA ALA A 259 12.98 -14.61 12.25
C ALA A 259 12.28 -14.48 13.61
N ILE A 260 11.32 -13.55 13.75
CA ILE A 260 10.55 -13.37 14.99
C ILE A 260 9.68 -14.58 15.30
N ILE A 261 8.94 -15.08 14.29
CA ILE A 261 8.01 -16.21 14.46
C ILE A 261 8.75 -17.48 14.90
N TRP A 262 9.96 -17.71 14.39
CA TRP A 262 10.73 -18.93 14.68
C TRP A 262 11.60 -18.84 15.95
N THR A 263 11.82 -17.65 16.52
CA THR A 263 12.74 -17.47 17.65
C THR A 263 12.07 -17.10 18.97
N VAL A 264 10.84 -16.57 18.93
CA VAL A 264 10.19 -15.98 20.10
C VAL A 264 8.88 -16.70 20.43
N GLN A 265 8.50 -16.69 21.72
CA GLN A 265 7.19 -17.17 22.18
C GLN A 265 6.04 -16.38 21.55
N PHE A 266 4.89 -17.04 21.38
CA PHE A 266 3.74 -16.53 20.62
C PHE A 266 3.27 -15.14 21.07
N HIS A 267 3.14 -14.93 22.38
CA HIS A 267 2.64 -13.66 22.93
C HIS A 267 3.51 -12.46 22.56
N ILE A 268 4.84 -12.61 22.55
CA ILE A 268 5.77 -11.57 22.12
C ILE A 268 5.76 -11.47 20.60
N ALA A 269 5.74 -12.61 19.90
CA ALA A 269 5.72 -12.65 18.44
C ALA A 269 4.48 -11.95 17.87
N PHE A 270 3.33 -12.05 18.54
CA PHE A 270 2.09 -11.35 18.18
C PHE A 270 2.30 -9.83 18.15
N GLY A 271 2.73 -9.23 19.27
CA GLY A 271 2.96 -7.78 19.34
C GLY A 271 4.09 -7.31 18.41
N LEU A 272 5.19 -8.06 18.34
CA LEU A 272 6.32 -7.72 17.47
C LEU A 272 5.96 -7.82 15.99
N SER A 273 5.14 -8.79 15.57
CA SER A 273 4.74 -8.94 14.17
C SER A 273 3.99 -7.70 13.64
N LEU A 274 3.03 -7.20 14.42
CA LEU A 274 2.30 -5.95 14.12
C LEU A 274 3.24 -4.74 14.18
N GLY A 275 4.07 -4.63 15.23
CA GLY A 275 5.03 -3.54 15.36
C GLY A 275 6.02 -3.46 14.19
N VAL A 276 6.52 -4.61 13.72
CA VAL A 276 7.42 -4.70 12.58
C VAL A 276 6.71 -4.33 11.28
N LEU A 277 5.45 -4.75 11.08
CA LEU A 277 4.65 -4.36 9.91
C LEU A 277 4.53 -2.83 9.80
N PHE A 278 4.05 -2.17 10.86
CA PHE A 278 3.87 -0.72 10.84
C PHE A 278 5.20 0.04 10.84
N GLY A 279 6.20 -0.44 11.58
CA GLY A 279 7.56 0.10 11.56
C GLY A 279 8.18 0.04 10.16
N PHE A 280 8.02 -1.09 9.47
CA PHE A 280 8.41 -1.27 8.07
C PHE A 280 7.71 -0.26 7.16
N LEU A 281 6.38 -0.20 7.20
CA LEU A 281 5.60 0.70 6.34
C LEU A 281 5.99 2.18 6.52
N ILE A 282 6.12 2.63 7.77
CA ILE A 282 6.50 4.01 8.10
C ILE A 282 7.93 4.30 7.63
N LEU A 283 8.89 3.45 7.97
CA LEU A 283 10.29 3.66 7.63
C LEU A 283 10.52 3.67 6.11
N TRP A 284 9.96 2.70 5.39
CA TRP A 284 10.10 2.61 3.93
C TRP A 284 9.40 3.76 3.21
N ALA A 285 8.22 4.18 3.68
CA ALA A 285 7.53 5.34 3.13
C ALA A 285 8.33 6.63 3.34
N LEU A 286 8.92 6.85 4.53
CA LEU A 286 9.74 8.02 4.82
C LEU A 286 10.99 8.08 3.94
N VAL A 287 11.72 6.97 3.82
CA VAL A 287 12.91 6.89 2.96
C VAL A 287 12.54 7.12 1.49
N SER A 288 11.44 6.52 1.02
CA SER A 288 10.92 6.73 -0.33
C SER A 288 10.56 8.19 -0.58
N CYS A 289 9.89 8.84 0.37
CA CYS A 289 9.54 10.26 0.27
C CYS A 289 10.80 11.15 0.20
N PHE A 290 11.81 10.88 1.02
CA PHE A 290 13.06 11.61 0.99
C PHE A 290 13.80 11.40 -0.33
N TRP A 291 13.87 10.15 -0.81
CA TRP A 291 14.48 9.82 -2.09
C TRP A 291 13.81 10.57 -3.24
N VAL A 292 12.48 10.48 -3.37
CA VAL A 292 11.73 11.15 -4.44
C VAL A 292 11.92 12.67 -4.38
N ARG A 293 11.88 13.27 -3.18
CA ARG A 293 12.16 14.72 -3.03
C ARG A 293 13.56 15.07 -3.49
N HIS A 294 14.54 14.24 -3.17
CA HIS A 294 15.93 14.45 -3.53
C HIS A 294 16.18 14.25 -5.03
N SER A 295 15.59 13.23 -5.67
CA SER A 295 15.72 12.98 -7.11
C SER A 295 15.10 14.12 -7.93
N VAL A 296 13.91 14.60 -7.55
CA VAL A 296 13.25 15.73 -8.21
C VAL A 296 14.07 17.01 -8.04
N ARG A 297 14.62 17.28 -6.86
CA ARG A 297 15.51 18.43 -6.62
C ARG A 297 16.79 18.35 -7.47
N ARG A 298 17.37 17.16 -7.63
CA ARG A 298 18.54 16.95 -8.49
C ARG A 298 18.22 17.23 -9.96
N GLN A 299 17.07 16.75 -10.45
CA GLN A 299 16.61 17.02 -11.82
C GLN A 299 16.43 18.53 -12.04
N ALA A 300 15.75 19.22 -11.12
CA ALA A 300 15.52 20.66 -11.22
C ALA A 300 16.83 21.48 -11.21
N LYS A 301 17.85 21.04 -10.46
CA LYS A 301 19.18 21.68 -10.48
C LYS A 301 19.88 21.46 -11.82
N HIS A 302 19.83 20.24 -12.36
CA HIS A 302 20.47 19.91 -13.63
C HIS A 302 19.84 20.67 -14.81
N GLU A 303 18.50 20.77 -14.83
CA GLU A 303 17.79 21.58 -15.82
C GLU A 303 18.19 23.07 -15.76
N ARG A 304 18.35 23.63 -14.55
CA ARG A 304 18.80 25.02 -14.37
C ARG A 304 20.24 25.25 -14.86
N SER A 305 21.17 24.33 -14.58
CA SER A 305 22.54 24.46 -15.06
C SER A 305 22.61 24.40 -16.59
N THR A 306 21.91 23.45 -17.22
CA THR A 306 21.92 23.34 -18.69
C THR A 306 21.26 24.54 -19.38
N SER A 307 20.21 25.13 -18.78
CA SER A 307 19.56 26.34 -19.32
C SER A 307 20.36 27.62 -19.11
N GLY A 308 21.24 27.66 -18.10
CA GLY A 308 22.18 28.76 -17.90
C GLY A 308 23.24 28.83 -18.99
N ASP A 309 23.75 27.68 -19.43
CA ASP A 309 24.78 27.58 -20.47
C ASP A 309 24.25 27.80 -21.90
N THR A 310 22.92 27.79 -22.12
CA THR A 310 22.33 28.01 -23.46
C THR A 310 21.97 29.48 -23.76
N ASN A 311 22.17 30.39 -22.81
CA ASN A 311 21.87 31.82 -22.95
C ASN A 311 23.15 32.69 -23.03
N VAL A 312 24.28 32.10 -23.45
CA VAL A 312 25.55 32.80 -23.74
C VAL A 312 25.88 32.64 -25.21
#